data_AF-A0A522SHL2-F1
#
_entry.id   AF-A0A522SHL2-F1
#
_cell.length_a   1.000
_cell.length_b   1.000
_cell.length_c   1.000
_cell.angle_alpha   90.00
_cell.angle_beta   90.00
_cell.angle_gamma   90.00
#
_symmetry.space_group_name_H-M   'P 1'
#
loop_
_entity.id
_entity.type
_entity.pdbx_description
1 polymer ?
#
loop_
_entity_poly.entity_id
_entity_poly.type
_entity_poly.pdbx_seq_one_letter_code
_entity_poly.pdbx_strand_id
1 'polypeptide(L)'
;MSARSDIEHQLQINNSGAWKTLAAWPRDDDDKRSNALNAARFLYYCDQRAKFRIATCETIPKVLRELNNTTRGLWRIRRTVRMRA
;
A
#
# COMPACT_ATOMS: atom_id res chain seq x y z
N MET A 1 -20.95 11.57 17.98
CA MET A 1 -19.90 10.54 17.90
C MET A 1 -18.82 11.09 16.98
N SER A 2 -17.65 11.36 17.55
CA SER A 2 -16.57 12.12 16.89
C SER A 2 -15.90 11.25 15.83
N ALA A 3 -15.84 11.75 14.59
CA ALA A 3 -15.12 11.14 13.48
C ALA A 3 -13.62 11.15 13.80
N ARG A 4 -13.15 10.17 14.56
CA ARG A 4 -11.72 9.88 14.60
C ARG A 4 -11.36 9.35 13.23
N SER A 5 -10.55 10.14 12.54
CA SER A 5 -9.68 9.74 11.46
C SER A 5 -8.79 8.60 11.94
N ASP A 6 -9.34 7.40 12.08
CA ASP A 6 -8.56 6.19 12.21
C ASP A 6 -7.83 6.07 10.88
N ILE A 7 -6.53 6.32 10.91
CA ILE A 7 -5.69 6.32 9.71
C ILE A 7 -5.71 4.89 9.18
N GLU A 8 -6.61 4.62 8.24
CA GLU A 8 -6.68 3.33 7.60
C GLU A 8 -5.55 3.20 6.58
N HIS A 9 -4.96 2.02 6.52
CA HIS A 9 -4.10 1.63 5.43
C HIS A 9 -4.94 1.02 4.31
N GLN A 10 -4.49 1.22 3.08
CA GLN A 10 -5.09 0.62 1.90
C GLN A 10 -4.04 -0.02 1.01
N LEU A 11 -4.36 -1.23 0.53
CA LEU A 11 -3.64 -1.88 -0.56
C LEU A 11 -4.22 -1.35 -1.88
N GLN A 12 -3.36 -0.82 -2.72
CA GLN A 12 -3.72 -0.34 -4.05
C GLN A 12 -2.99 -1.10 -5.13
N ILE A 13 -3.67 -1.33 -6.25
CA ILE A 13 -3.14 -1.93 -7.48
C ILE A 13 -3.16 -0.90 -8.62
N ASN A 14 -2.17 -0.99 -9.50
CA ASN A 14 -2.16 -0.30 -10.78
C ASN A 14 -1.72 -1.29 -11.87
N ASN A 15 -2.67 -1.65 -12.73
CA ASN A 15 -2.47 -2.50 -13.90
C ASN A 15 -2.76 -1.78 -15.22
N SER A 16 -3.29 -0.55 -15.18
CA SER A 16 -3.76 0.17 -16.37
C SER A 16 -3.46 1.68 -16.32
N GLY A 17 -2.48 2.10 -15.51
CA GLY A 17 -2.10 3.50 -15.35
C GLY A 17 -2.78 4.23 -14.17
N ALA A 18 -3.90 3.72 -13.67
CA ALA A 18 -4.61 4.27 -12.50
C ALA A 18 -4.47 3.39 -11.26
N TRP A 19 -4.39 4.00 -10.08
CA TRP A 19 -4.38 3.29 -8.79
C TRP A 19 -5.81 3.04 -8.30
N LYS A 20 -6.12 1.79 -7.95
CA LYS A 20 -7.40 1.37 -7.39
C LYS A 20 -7.19 0.67 -6.07
N THR A 21 -8.11 0.85 -5.12
CA THR A 21 -8.07 0.20 -3.82
C THR A 21 -8.61 -1.23 -3.91
N LEU A 22 -7.84 -2.19 -3.40
CA LEU A 22 -8.24 -3.61 -3.31
C LEU A 22 -8.75 -3.96 -1.92
N ALA A 23 -8.13 -3.41 -0.88
CA ALA A 23 -8.48 -3.66 0.50
C ALA A 23 -8.10 -2.45 1.36
N ALA A 24 -8.85 -2.21 2.44
CA ALA A 24 -8.56 -1.22 3.46
C ALA A 24 -8.66 -1.87 4.86
N TRP A 25 -7.86 -1.39 5.81
CA TRP A 25 -7.83 -1.90 7.17
C TRP A 25 -7.33 -0.86 8.17
N PRO A 26 -7.68 -0.98 9.46
CA PRO A 26 -7.13 -0.14 10.53
C PRO A 26 -5.60 -0.26 10.60
N ARG A 27 -4.90 0.82 10.96
CA ARG A 27 -3.43 0.85 11.02
C ARG A 27 -2.83 -0.18 11.97
N ASP A 28 -3.53 -0.50 13.05
CA ASP A 28 -3.17 -1.41 14.13
C ASP A 28 -3.62 -2.86 13.88
N ASP A 29 -4.28 -3.15 12.76
CA ASP A 29 -4.66 -4.49 12.35
C ASP A 29 -3.52 -5.18 11.58
N ASP A 30 -2.59 -5.76 12.35
CA ASP A 30 -1.38 -6.42 11.84
C ASP A 30 -1.67 -7.70 11.03
N ASP A 31 -2.76 -8.40 11.35
CA ASP A 31 -3.20 -9.60 10.63
C ASP A 31 -3.70 -9.24 9.24
N LYS A 32 -4.58 -8.24 9.12
CA LYS A 32 -5.03 -7.75 7.81
C LYS A 32 -3.88 -7.17 7.00
N ARG A 33 -2.94 -6.48 7.65
CA ARG A 33 -1.71 -6.00 6.99
C ARG A 33 -0.94 -7.18 6.38
N SER A 34 -0.75 -8.26 7.14
CA SER A 34 0.00 -9.44 6.68
C SER A 34 -0.72 -10.15 5.53
N ASN A 35 -2.03 -10.30 5.63
CA ASN A 35 -2.87 -10.87 4.56
C ASN A 35 -2.80 -10.03 3.27
N ALA A 36 -2.89 -8.70 3.37
CA ALA A 36 -2.79 -7.80 2.23
C ALA A 36 -1.40 -7.88 1.54
N LEU A 37 -0.32 -7.96 2.33
CA LEU A 37 1.04 -8.11 1.81
C LEU A 37 1.22 -9.45 1.06
N ASN A 38 0.66 -10.53 1.61
CA ASN A 38 0.73 -11.86 0.99
C ASN A 38 -0.11 -11.94 -0.29
N ALA A 39 -1.34 -11.41 -0.28
CA ALA A 39 -2.20 -11.35 -1.45
C ALA A 39 -1.55 -10.55 -2.59
N ALA A 40 -0.98 -9.38 -2.29
CA ALA A 40 -0.28 -8.56 -3.28
C ALA A 40 0.94 -9.27 -3.88
N ARG A 41 1.71 -10.02 -3.07
CA ARG A 41 2.82 -10.85 -3.57
C ARG A 41 2.33 -11.93 -4.52
N PHE A 42 1.29 -12.67 -4.12
CA PHE A 42 0.70 -13.71 -4.95
C PHE A 42 0.22 -13.14 -6.31
N LEU A 43 -0.54 -12.04 -6.28
CA LEU A 43 -1.03 -11.39 -7.49
C LEU A 43 0.12 -10.87 -8.37
N TYR A 44 1.19 -10.34 -7.78
CA TYR A 44 2.38 -9.93 -8.53
C TYR A 44 3.09 -11.11 -9.21
N TYR A 45 3.13 -12.28 -8.58
CA TYR A 45 3.67 -13.48 -9.23
C TYR A 45 2.81 -13.92 -10.42
N CYS A 46 1.49 -13.72 -10.37
CA CYS A 46 0.59 -13.98 -11.49
C CYS A 46 0.73 -12.95 -12.61
N ASP A 47 0.90 -11.67 -12.27
CA ASP A 47 1.10 -10.58 -13.22
C ASP A 47 2.18 -9.60 -12.74
N GLN A 48 3.39 -9.76 -13.27
CA GLN A 48 4.54 -8.92 -12.92
C GLN A 48 4.43 -7.50 -13.49
N ARG A 49 3.47 -7.22 -14.39
CA ARG A 49 3.22 -5.85 -14.88
C ARG A 49 2.43 -5.03 -13.88
N ALA A 50 1.66 -5.69 -13.01
CA ALA A 50 0.91 -5.04 -11.95
C ALA A 50 1.85 -4.40 -10.92
N LYS A 51 1.50 -3.19 -10.49
CA LYS A 51 2.20 -2.46 -9.43
C LYS A 51 1.30 -2.43 -8.21
N PHE A 52 1.86 -2.68 -7.04
CA PHE A 52 1.16 -2.64 -5.78
C PHE A 52 1.79 -1.60 -4.86
N ARG A 53 0.97 -0.96 -4.04
CA ARG A 53 1.44 -0.10 -2.96
C ARG A 53 0.52 -0.16 -1.76
N ILE A 54 1.08 0.09 -0.59
CA ILE A 54 0.33 0.38 0.62
C ILE A 54 0.37 1.89 0.82
N ALA A 55 -0.79 2.51 0.96
CA ALA A 55 -0.92 3.94 1.22
C ALA A 55 -1.87 4.21 2.40
N THR A 56 -1.82 5.43 2.95
CA THR A 56 -2.86 5.93 3.87
C THR A 56 -4.13 6.29 3.12
N CYS A 57 -5.28 6.30 3.80
CA CYS A 57 -6.57 6.71 3.23
C CYS A 57 -6.83 8.23 3.25
N GLU A 58 -5.80 9.04 3.50
CA GLU A 58 -5.88 10.51 3.49
C GLU A 58 -6.17 11.04 2.07
N THR A 59 -6.75 12.24 1.97
CA THR A 59 -7.03 12.92 0.68
C THR A 59 -5.81 12.97 -0.23
N ILE A 60 -4.62 13.10 0.36
CA ILE A 60 -3.33 12.93 -0.32
C ILE A 60 -2.68 11.67 0.25
N PRO A 61 -2.83 10.50 -0.43
CA PRO A 61 -2.37 9.24 0.11
C PRO A 61 -0.84 9.21 0.28
N LYS A 62 -0.39 9.02 1.52
CA LYS A 62 1.02 8.77 1.80
C LYS A 62 1.37 7.33 1.47
N VAL A 63 2.25 7.12 0.50
CA VAL A 63 2.75 5.78 0.15
C VAL A 63 3.74 5.31 1.20
N LEU A 64 3.45 4.16 1.83
CA LEU A 64 4.24 3.55 2.89
C LEU A 64 5.18 2.48 2.33
N ARG A 65 4.68 1.66 1.40
CA ARG A 65 5.43 0.57 0.76
C ARG A 65 5.02 0.40 -0.70
N GLU A 66 5.95 -0.05 -1.52
CA GLU A 66 5.72 -0.35 -2.94
C GLU A 66 6.27 -1.74 -3.30
N LEU A 67 5.58 -2.43 -4.21
CA LEU A 67 5.95 -3.71 -4.80
C LEU A 67 5.71 -3.62 -6.32
N ASN A 68 6.76 -3.75 -7.12
CA ASN A 68 6.70 -3.73 -8.58
C ASN A 68 8.01 -4.28 -9.18
N ASN A 69 8.12 -4.27 -10.51
CA ASN A 69 9.35 -4.67 -11.21
C ASN A 69 10.57 -3.82 -10.83
N THR A 70 10.40 -2.53 -10.56
CA THR A 70 11.50 -1.65 -10.14
C THR A 70 12.03 -2.01 -8.74
N THR A 71 11.15 -2.53 -7.87
CA THR A 71 11.56 -3.10 -6.58
C THR A 71 12.00 -4.56 -6.69
N ARG A 72 12.09 -5.11 -7.91
CA ARG A 72 12.47 -6.52 -8.20
C ARG A 72 11.57 -7.52 -7.47
N GLY A 73 10.28 -7.23 -7.35
CA GLY A 73 9.32 -8.08 -6.64
C GLY A 73 9.50 -8.09 -5.11
N LEU A 74 10.31 -7.18 -4.56
CA LEU A 74 10.46 -7.00 -3.12
C LEU A 74 9.66 -5.78 -2.63
N TRP A 75 9.23 -5.81 -1.37
CA TRP A 75 8.62 -4.62 -0.76
C TRP A 75 9.70 -3.58 -0.45
N ARG A 76 9.57 -2.38 -1.02
CA ARG A 76 10.40 -1.23 -0.66
C ARG A 76 9.63 -0.31 0.27
N ILE A 77 10.20 -0.02 1.44
CA ILE A 77 9.64 0.97 2.36
C ILE A 77 9.99 2.37 1.84
N ARG A 78 8.98 3.21 1.60
CA ARG A 78 9.22 4.63 1.35
C ARG A 78 9.53 5.31 2.68
N ARG A 79 10.81 5.55 2.94
CA ARG A 79 11.20 6.49 3.99
C ARG A 79 10.79 7.88 3.53
N THR A 80 9.83 8.50 4.22
CA THR A 80 9.65 9.95 4.11
C THR A 80 10.80 10.58 4.87
N VAL A 81 11.83 11.04 4.16
CA VAL A 81 12.85 11.88 4.77
C VAL A 81 12.15 13.19 5.11
N ARG A 82 11.80 13.40 6.38
CA ARG A 82 11.55 14.75 6.87
C ARG A 82 12.92 15.43 6.93
N MET A 83 13.27 16.19 5.91
CA MET A 83 14.29 17.22 6.10
C MET A 83 13.69 18.23 7.07
N ARG A 84 14.23 18.28 8.29
CA ARG A 84 14.03 19.45 9.16
C ARG A 84 14.84 20.58 8.52
N ALA A 85 14.16 21.66 8.16
CA ALA A 85 14.77 22.97 7.96
C ALA A 85 15.20 23.54 9.32
#